data_AF-A0A4Z0JP98-F1
#
_entry.id   AF-A0A4Z0JP98-F1
#
_cell.length_a   1.000
_cell.length_b   1.000
_cell.length_c   1.000
_cell.angle_alpha   90.00
_cell.angle_beta   90.00
_cell.angle_gamma   90.00
#
_symmetry.space_group_name_H-M   'P 1'
#
loop_
_entity.id
_entity.type
_entity.pdbx_description
1 polymer ?
#
loop_
_entity_poly.entity_id
_entity_poly.type
_entity_poly.pdbx_seq_one_letter_code
_entity_poly.pdbx_strand_id
1 'polypeptide(L)' 'MSGKNQWVSPTTKGWKVKGEGNSKATKLFDNKSDAINFAKDIAKNQHSELIGQKKNGQINLKNTYGKDNFPPKG' A
#
# COMPACT_ATOMS: atom_id res chain seq x y z
N MET A 1 4.71 9.15 15.83
CA MET A 1 5.38 8.66 14.61
C MET A 1 4.33 8.59 13.51
N SER A 2 4.55 9.26 12.36
CA SER A 2 3.65 9.09 11.21
C SER A 2 3.71 7.66 10.70
N GLY A 3 2.58 7.15 10.21
CA GLY A 3 2.49 5.86 9.55
C GLY A 3 3.39 5.77 8.32
N LYS A 4 3.89 4.57 8.01
CA LYS A 4 4.67 4.33 6.79
C LYS A 4 3.72 4.10 5.64
N ASN A 5 4.03 4.64 4.45
CA ASN A 5 3.27 4.31 3.26
C ASN A 5 3.46 2.82 2.91
N GLN A 6 2.40 2.17 2.47
CA GLN A 6 2.38 0.76 2.14
C GLN A 6 2.49 0.58 0.63
N TRP A 7 3.54 -0.13 0.21
CA TRP A 7 3.81 -0.41 -1.19
C TRP A 7 3.40 -1.84 -1.54
N VAL A 8 2.58 -1.98 -2.56
CA VAL A 8 2.22 -3.25 -3.21
C VAL A 8 2.94 -3.32 -4.55
N SER A 9 3.98 -4.13 -4.62
CA SER A 9 4.85 -4.26 -5.79
C SER A 9 4.86 -5.70 -6.32
N PRO A 10 5.00 -5.90 -7.64
CA PRO A 10 5.22 -7.24 -8.17
C PRO A 10 6.58 -7.80 -7.71
N THR A 11 6.68 -9.12 -7.71
CA THR A 11 7.89 -9.91 -7.51
C THR A 11 7.98 -10.99 -8.59
N THR A 12 9.04 -11.79 -8.57
CA THR A 12 9.23 -12.89 -9.52
C THR A 12 8.13 -13.96 -9.44
N LYS A 13 7.49 -14.16 -8.28
CA LYS A 13 6.49 -15.21 -8.06
C LYS A 13 5.12 -14.71 -7.60
N GLY A 14 4.89 -13.40 -7.55
CA GLY A 14 3.65 -12.85 -7.02
C GLY A 14 3.77 -11.39 -6.63
N TRP A 15 3.25 -11.03 -5.47
CA TRP A 15 3.14 -9.66 -4.96
C TRP A 15 3.74 -9.55 -3.57
N LYS A 16 4.39 -8.42 -3.29
CA LYS A 16 4.90 -8.09 -1.96
C LYS A 16 4.23 -6.85 -1.42
N VAL A 17 3.96 -6.87 -0.12
CA VAL A 17 3.61 -5.69 0.67
C VAL A 17 4.82 -5.25 1.45
N LYS A 18 5.17 -3.97 1.36
CA LYS A 18 6.37 -3.41 1.98
C LYS A 18 6.07 -2.00 2.51
N GLY A 19 6.41 -1.75 3.77
CA GLY A 19 6.41 -0.38 4.31
C GLY A 19 7.52 0.46 3.68
N GLU A 20 7.23 1.72 3.41
CA GLU A 20 8.19 2.70 2.91
C GLU A 20 9.42 2.76 3.83
N GLY A 21 10.60 2.78 3.21
CA GLY A 21 11.90 2.76 3.92
C GLY A 21 12.30 1.40 4.52
N ASN A 22 11.43 0.38 4.55
CA ASN A 22 11.84 -0.94 5.02
C ASN A 22 12.85 -1.58 4.05
N SER A 23 13.71 -2.49 4.51
CA SER A 23 14.56 -3.29 3.60
C SER A 23 13.86 -4.55 3.13
N LYS A 24 12.99 -5.13 3.97
CA LYS A 24 12.29 -6.40 3.73
C LYS A 24 10.80 -6.19 3.45
N ALA A 25 10.20 -7.13 2.73
CA ALA A 25 8.75 -7.20 2.58
C ALA A 25 8.11 -7.61 3.91
N THR A 26 6.99 -6.98 4.24
CA THR A 26 6.16 -7.34 5.40
C THR A 26 5.48 -8.68 5.16
N LYS A 27 4.95 -8.89 3.95
CA LYS A 27 4.28 -10.14 3.56
C LYS A 27 4.31 -10.33 2.04
N LEU A 28 4.30 -11.58 1.62
CA LEU A 28 4.19 -12.00 0.21
C LEU A 28 2.80 -12.61 -0.03
N PHE A 29 2.31 -12.44 -1.25
CA PHE A 29 1.02 -12.92 -1.72
C PHE A 29 1.14 -13.42 -3.16
N ASP A 30 0.32 -14.38 -3.55
CA ASP A 30 0.28 -14.84 -4.94
C ASP A 30 -0.51 -13.86 -5.82
N ASN A 31 -1.57 -13.26 -5.25
CA ASN A 31 -2.48 -12.36 -5.95
C ASN A 31 -2.34 -10.90 -5.52
N LYS A 32 -2.57 -9.99 -6.47
CA LYS A 32 -2.53 -8.54 -6.23
C LYS A 32 -3.64 -8.08 -5.30
N SER A 33 -4.84 -8.67 -5.44
CA SER A 33 -6.01 -8.35 -4.63
C SER A 33 -5.73 -8.56 -3.15
N ASP A 34 -5.13 -9.68 -2.81
CA ASP A 34 -4.86 -10.06 -1.41
C ASP A 34 -3.79 -9.16 -0.81
N ALA A 35 -2.75 -8.85 -1.59
CA ALA A 35 -1.74 -7.87 -1.21
C ALA A 35 -2.33 -6.48 -0.97
N ILE A 36 -3.25 -6.03 -1.84
CA ILE A 36 -3.94 -4.74 -1.69
C ILE A 36 -4.81 -4.73 -0.43
N ASN A 37 -5.59 -5.78 -0.19
CA ASN A 37 -6.47 -5.86 0.98
C ASN A 37 -5.66 -5.79 2.27
N PHE A 38 -4.57 -6.56 2.37
CA PHE A 38 -3.68 -6.52 3.53
C PHE A 38 -2.99 -5.16 3.71
N ALA A 39 -2.47 -4.58 2.61
CA ALA A 39 -1.81 -3.28 2.66
C ALA A 39 -2.77 -2.13 2.99
N LYS A 40 -4.05 -2.24 2.58
CA LYS A 40 -5.12 -1.30 2.88
C LYS A 40 -5.41 -1.26 4.38
N ASP A 41 -5.49 -2.41 5.04
CA ASP A 41 -5.74 -2.46 6.49
C ASP A 41 -4.58 -1.83 7.28
N ILE A 42 -3.34 -2.10 6.85
CA ILE A 42 -2.16 -1.46 7.44
C ILE A 42 -2.18 0.05 7.23
N ALA A 43 -2.43 0.50 6.00
CA ALA A 43 -2.42 1.92 5.67
C ALA A 43 -3.53 2.69 6.41
N LYS A 44 -4.72 2.09 6.58
CA LYS A 44 -5.79 2.63 7.44
C LYS A 44 -5.37 2.76 8.89
N ASN A 45 -4.83 1.69 9.48
CA ASN A 45 -4.41 1.68 10.88
C ASN A 45 -3.25 2.66 11.14
N GLN A 46 -2.38 2.85 10.16
CA GLN A 46 -1.24 3.76 10.25
C GLN A 46 -1.56 5.19 9.80
N HIS A 47 -2.78 5.45 9.30
CA HIS A 47 -3.16 6.73 8.68
C HIS A 47 -2.16 7.17 7.59
N SER A 48 -1.80 6.23 6.71
CA SER A 48 -0.80 6.43 5.66
C SER A 48 -1.34 6.13 4.27
N GLU A 49 -0.49 6.19 3.25
CA GLU A 49 -0.88 5.92 1.86
C GLU A 49 -0.67 4.46 1.49
N LEU A 50 -1.53 3.97 0.60
CA LEU A 50 -1.39 2.71 -0.12
C LEU A 50 -1.00 3.02 -1.57
N ILE A 51 0.12 2.47 -2.01
CA ILE A 51 0.67 2.64 -3.36
C ILE A 51 0.77 1.27 -4.01
N GLY A 52 0.06 1.06 -5.12
CA GLY A 52 0.07 -0.18 -5.88
C GLY A 52 0.72 -0.02 -7.25
N GLN A 53 1.57 -0.96 -7.61
CA GLN A 53 2.21 -1.05 -8.92
C GLN A 53 1.53 -2.11 -9.81
N LYS A 54 1.67 -2.01 -11.13
CA LYS A 54 1.37 -3.07 -12.10
C LYS A 54 2.56 -4.03 -12.18
N LYS A 55 2.37 -5.15 -12.90
CA LYS A 55 3.45 -6.10 -13.21
C LYS A 55 4.63 -5.45 -13.96
N ASN A 56 4.40 -4.35 -14.69
CA ASN A 56 5.44 -3.56 -15.36
C ASN A 56 6.12 -2.51 -14.46
N GLY A 57 5.85 -2.51 -13.15
CA GLY A 57 6.44 -1.57 -12.18
C GLY A 57 5.80 -0.19 -12.14
N GLN A 58 4.92 0.17 -13.09
CA GLN A 58 4.23 1.46 -13.07
C GLN A 58 3.21 1.51 -11.92
N ILE A 59 3.12 2.66 -11.26
CA ILE A 59 2.09 2.90 -10.25
C ILE A 59 0.72 2.97 -10.93
N ASN A 60 -0.27 2.26 -10.39
CA ASN A 60 -1.64 2.28 -10.89
C ASN A 60 -2.70 2.46 -9.81
N LEU A 61 -2.29 2.52 -8.55
CA LEU A 61 -3.17 2.74 -7.43
C LEU A 61 -2.44 3.64 -6.43
N LYS A 62 -3.09 4.71 -6.02
CA LYS A 62 -2.65 5.55 -4.90
C LYS A 62 -3.88 5.92 -4.10
N ASN A 63 -3.97 5.41 -2.87
CA ASN A 63 -5.05 5.72 -1.94
C ASN A 63 -4.45 6.28 -0.66
N THR A 64 -4.89 7.47 -0.23
CA THR A 64 -4.43 8.07 1.01
C THR A 64 -5.45 7.79 2.12
N TYR A 65 -5.00 7.23 3.24
CA TYR A 65 -5.82 7.01 4.45
C TYR A 65 -5.39 7.91 5.61
N GLY A 66 -4.49 8.86 5.34
CA GLY A 66 -4.14 9.96 6.25
C GLY A 66 -5.30 10.93 6.45
N LYS A 67 -5.22 11.73 7.52
CA LYS A 67 -6.23 12.71 7.91
C LYS A 67 -6.47 13.71 6.78
N ASP A 68 -7.55 13.52 6.03
CA ASP A 68 -8.04 14.49 5.07
C ASP A 68 -8.65 15.67 5.86
N ASN A 69 -8.00 16.83 5.84
CA ASN A 69 -8.51 18.04 6.48
C ASN A 69 -9.63 18.71 5.65
N PHE A 70 -10.01 18.16 4.50
CA PHE A 70 -11.11 18.63 3.67
C PHE A 70 -12.15 17.52 3.45
N PRO A 71 -13.00 17.21 4.45
CA PRO A 71 -14.27 16.58 4.13
C PRO A 71 -15.02 17.49 3.14
N PRO A 72 -15.66 16.96 2.07
CA PRO A 72 -16.48 17.78 1.21
C PRO A 72 -17.52 18.50 2.07
N LYS A 73 -17.58 19.83 1.97
CA LYS A 73 -18.68 20.60 2.56
C LYS A 73 -19.94 20.13 1.84
N GLY A 74 -20.85 19.51 2.59
CA GLY A 74 -22.23 19.30 2.16
C GLY A 74 -22.94 20.61 1.91
#